data_AF-A0A135UAT4-F1
#
_entry.id   AF-A0A135UAT4-F1
#
_cell.length_a   1.000
_cell.length_b   1.000
_cell.length_c   1.000
_cell.angle_alpha   90.00
_cell.angle_beta   90.00
_cell.angle_gamma   90.00
#
_symmetry.space_group_name_H-M   'P 1'
#
loop_
_entity.id
_entity.type
_entity.pdbx_description
1 polymer ?
#
loop_
_entity_poly.entity_id
_entity_poly.type
_entity_poly.pdbx_seq_one_letter_code
_entity_poly.pdbx_strand_id
1 'polypeptide(L)'
;MAYRLITQVVFVGTRIVGRSFAAAYKQAQASSEYARAQAKNGNAPAGTKGGAGSGGSGMTLDEACKILNVEAPGKNGADANVGEAMERFKKLFDVNDPKKGGSFYLQSKVLRARERLEKEIGPLVEKEEIEAEVKEGFKPKIYKDR
;
A
#
# COMPACT_ATOMS: atom_id res chain seq x y z
N MET A 1 -45.50 12.57 -36.19
CA MET A 1 -45.31 12.80 -34.74
C MET A 1 -44.17 11.98 -34.13
N ALA A 2 -43.95 10.72 -34.54
CA ALA A 2 -42.88 9.87 -33.98
C ALA A 2 -41.44 10.36 -34.24
N TYR A 3 -41.14 10.93 -35.43
CA TYR A 3 -39.79 11.38 -35.76
C TYR A 3 -39.29 12.55 -34.88
N ARG A 4 -40.20 13.40 -34.37
CA ARG A 4 -39.86 14.52 -33.48
C ARG A 4 -39.49 14.03 -32.07
N LEU A 5 -40.15 12.96 -31.60
CA LEU A 5 -39.83 12.31 -30.34
C LEU A 5 -38.46 11.62 -30.41
N ILE A 6 -38.17 10.91 -31.50
CA ILE A 6 -36.89 10.23 -31.70
C ILE A 6 -35.74 11.25 -31.75
N THR A 7 -35.89 12.34 -32.52
CA THR A 7 -34.84 13.37 -32.59
C THR A 7 -34.62 14.07 -31.26
N GLN A 8 -35.68 14.31 -30.48
CA GLN A 8 -35.57 14.94 -29.16
C GLN A 8 -34.87 14.04 -28.13
N VAL A 9 -35.17 12.73 -28.12
CA VAL A 9 -34.49 11.75 -27.24
C VAL A 9 -33.00 11.65 -27.60
N VAL A 10 -32.67 11.58 -28.89
CA VAL A 10 -31.27 11.50 -29.35
C VAL A 10 -30.49 12.77 -28.97
N PHE A 11 -31.07 13.96 -29.17
CA PHE A 11 -30.41 15.24 -28.84
C PHE A 11 -30.20 15.44 -27.33
N VAL A 12 -31.18 15.04 -26.51
CA VAL A 12 -31.07 15.15 -25.05
C VAL A 12 -30.09 14.11 -24.50
N GLY A 13 -30.15 12.87 -25.00
CA GLY A 13 -29.24 11.79 -24.60
C GLY A 13 -27.78 12.09 -24.90
N THR A 14 -27.47 12.60 -26.09
CA THR A 14 -26.08 12.94 -26.47
C THR A 14 -25.50 14.09 -25.65
N ARG A 15 -26.30 15.09 -25.24
CA ARG A 15 -25.81 16.20 -24.39
C ARG A 15 -25.43 15.74 -22.99
N ILE A 16 -26.20 14.81 -22.41
CA ILE A 16 -25.96 14.30 -21.06
C ILE A 16 -24.69 13.43 -21.05
N VAL A 17 -24.61 12.50 -22.01
CA VAL A 17 -23.48 11.58 -22.15
C VAL A 17 -22.19 12.34 -22.51
N GLY A 18 -22.25 13.31 -23.42
CA GLY A 18 -21.08 14.13 -23.78
C GLY A 18 -20.55 14.96 -22.61
N ARG A 19 -21.43 15.53 -21.78
CA ARG A 19 -21.03 16.31 -20.60
C ARG A 19 -20.41 15.45 -19.50
N SER A 20 -20.91 14.24 -19.28
CA SER A 20 -20.35 13.34 -18.26
C SER A 20 -18.96 12.83 -18.66
N PHE A 21 -18.73 12.50 -19.94
CA PHE A 21 -17.39 12.15 -20.41
C PHE A 21 -16.40 13.30 -20.32
N ALA A 22 -16.80 14.53 -20.67
CA ALA A 22 -15.94 15.71 -20.52
C ALA A 22 -15.62 16.01 -19.05
N ALA A 23 -16.59 15.88 -18.15
CA ALA A 23 -16.40 16.05 -16.72
C ALA A 23 -15.46 14.97 -16.14
N ALA A 24 -15.65 13.71 -16.53
CA ALA A 24 -14.79 12.60 -16.13
C ALA A 24 -13.36 12.76 -16.66
N TYR A 25 -13.19 13.21 -17.91
CA TYR A 25 -11.86 13.50 -18.46
C TYR A 25 -11.16 14.64 -17.72
N LYS A 26 -11.88 15.74 -17.43
CA LYS A 26 -11.35 16.84 -16.62
C LYS A 26 -10.98 16.38 -15.21
N GLN A 27 -11.77 15.49 -14.61
CA GLN A 27 -11.51 14.93 -13.29
C GLN A 27 -10.31 13.97 -13.29
N ALA A 28 -10.15 13.15 -14.34
CA ALA A 28 -9.01 12.26 -14.52
C ALA A 28 -7.71 13.04 -14.77
N GLN A 29 -7.77 14.14 -15.54
CA GLN A 29 -6.62 15.01 -15.70
C GLN A 29 -6.29 15.73 -14.39
N ALA A 30 -7.28 16.30 -13.70
CA ALA A 30 -7.06 16.95 -12.41
C ALA A 30 -6.44 15.98 -11.39
N SER A 31 -6.93 14.75 -11.26
CA SER A 31 -6.36 13.76 -10.33
C SER A 31 -4.93 13.35 -10.71
N SER A 32 -4.62 13.26 -12.01
CA SER A 32 -3.26 13.00 -12.48
C SER A 32 -2.30 14.17 -12.22
N GLU A 33 -2.77 15.42 -12.35
CA GLU A 33 -1.99 16.61 -12.06
C GLU A 33 -1.81 16.83 -10.55
N TYR A 34 -2.81 16.52 -9.71
CA TYR A 34 -2.65 16.49 -8.25
C TYR A 34 -1.64 15.42 -7.80
N ALA A 35 -1.65 14.23 -8.44
CA ALA A 35 -0.67 13.19 -8.16
C ALA A 35 0.75 13.59 -8.60
N ARG A 36 0.90 14.24 -9.75
CA ARG A 36 2.19 14.78 -10.23
C ARG A 36 2.68 15.97 -9.40
N ALA A 37 1.77 16.82 -8.93
CA ALA A 37 2.10 17.96 -8.07
C ALA A 37 2.57 17.47 -6.68
N GLN A 38 1.95 16.44 -6.10
CA GLN A 38 2.45 15.80 -4.88
C GLN A 38 3.83 15.16 -5.07
N ALA A 39 4.12 14.60 -6.26
CA ALA A 39 5.45 14.06 -6.57
C ALA A 39 6.52 15.15 -6.74
N LYS A 40 6.16 16.36 -7.17
CA LYS A 40 7.10 17.49 -7.31
C LYS A 40 7.36 18.26 -6.02
N ASN A 41 6.45 18.25 -5.05
CA ASN A 41 6.51 19.13 -3.88
C ASN A 41 7.33 18.59 -2.70
N GLY A 42 8.24 17.63 -2.92
CA GLY A 42 9.32 17.25 -1.98
C GLY A 42 8.91 16.68 -0.61
N ASN A 43 7.61 16.66 -0.28
CA ASN A 43 7.08 16.26 1.02
C ASN A 43 6.45 14.86 1.01
N ALA A 44 6.71 14.07 -0.04
CA ALA A 44 6.39 12.66 -0.07
C ALA A 44 7.34 11.93 0.90
N PRO A 45 6.84 11.17 1.89
CA PRO A 45 7.69 10.38 2.77
C PRO A 45 8.59 9.50 1.90
N ALA A 46 9.88 9.50 2.20
CA ALA A 46 10.90 8.75 1.49
C ALA A 46 10.57 7.25 1.53
N GLY A 47 9.88 6.76 0.49
CA GLY A 47 9.46 5.37 0.39
C GLY A 47 8.93 4.95 -0.99
N THR A 48 8.56 5.89 -1.86
CA THR A 48 7.95 5.55 -3.17
C THR A 48 8.95 5.52 -4.32
N LYS A 49 10.08 4.81 -4.17
CA LYS A 49 10.95 4.47 -5.31
C LYS A 49 11.28 2.99 -5.30
N GLY A 50 10.49 2.20 -6.02
CA GLY A 50 10.84 0.83 -6.39
C GLY A 50 9.63 -0.08 -6.58
N GLY A 51 9.27 -0.37 -7.83
CA GLY A 51 8.41 -1.52 -8.17
C GLY A 51 7.12 -1.16 -8.89
N ALA A 52 7.12 -1.33 -10.21
CA ALA A 52 5.95 -1.32 -11.06
C ALA A 52 4.84 -2.24 -10.52
N GLY A 53 3.64 -1.70 -10.26
CA GLY A 53 2.47 -2.50 -9.91
C GLY A 53 1.39 -1.82 -9.05
N SER A 54 1.66 -0.69 -8.40
CA SER A 54 0.71 -0.12 -7.42
C SER A 54 0.09 1.20 -7.87
N GLY A 55 -0.90 1.11 -8.76
CA GLY A 55 -1.96 2.11 -8.87
C GLY A 55 -3.17 1.69 -8.03
N GLY A 56 -3.23 2.08 -6.75
CA GLY A 56 -4.48 2.17 -5.99
C GLY A 56 -4.99 0.96 -5.17
N SER A 57 -4.24 -0.15 -5.00
CA SER A 57 -4.77 -1.35 -4.29
C SER A 57 -3.74 -2.06 -3.37
N GLY A 58 -2.70 -1.36 -2.93
CA GLY A 58 -1.72 -1.87 -1.95
C GLY A 58 -2.01 -1.35 -0.54
N MET A 59 -1.87 -2.19 0.47
CA MET A 59 -1.93 -1.77 1.88
C MET A 59 -0.71 -0.92 2.23
N THR A 60 -0.90 0.23 2.84
CA THR A 60 0.19 1.10 3.30
C THR A 60 0.84 0.56 4.58
N LEU A 61 2.07 1.00 4.88
CA LEU A 61 2.76 0.62 6.12
C LEU A 61 1.98 1.09 7.36
N ASP A 62 1.50 2.34 7.35
CA ASP A 62 0.71 2.90 8.45
C ASP A 62 -0.59 2.11 8.68
N GLU A 63 -1.27 1.70 7.62
CA GLU A 63 -2.44 0.82 7.73
C GLU A 63 -2.07 -0.55 8.31
N ALA A 64 -0.95 -1.14 7.89
CA ALA A 64 -0.50 -2.43 8.39
C ALA A 64 -0.17 -2.38 9.89
N CYS A 65 0.54 -1.32 10.32
CA CYS A 65 0.83 -1.06 11.74
C CYS A 65 -0.46 -0.91 12.56
N LYS A 66 -1.45 -0.17 12.05
CA LYS A 66 -2.75 0.00 12.72
C LYS A 66 -3.55 -1.30 12.80
N ILE A 67 -3.55 -2.10 11.73
CA ILE A 67 -4.27 -3.39 11.71
C ILE A 67 -3.67 -4.37 12.73
N LEU A 68 -2.34 -4.43 12.83
CA LEU A 68 -1.66 -5.34 13.75
C LEU A 68 -1.45 -4.72 15.14
N ASN A 69 -1.84 -3.46 15.33
CA ASN A 69 -1.67 -2.67 16.54
C ASN A 69 -0.23 -2.72 17.06
N VAL A 70 0.71 -2.42 16.17
CA VAL A 70 2.15 -2.33 16.45
C VAL A 70 2.67 -0.96 16.06
N GLU A 71 3.76 -0.53 16.70
CA GLU A 71 4.39 0.73 16.34
C GLU A 71 5.16 0.61 15.02
N ALA A 72 5.33 1.75 14.35
CA ALA A 72 6.06 1.76 13.08
C ALA A 72 7.54 1.37 13.30
N PRO A 73 8.11 0.51 12.44
CA PRO A 73 9.52 0.16 12.51
C PRO A 73 10.36 1.44 12.37
N GLY A 74 11.20 1.71 13.38
CA GLY A 74 11.99 2.94 13.49
C GLY A 74 11.83 3.72 14.79
N LYS A 75 10.78 3.49 15.60
CA LYS A 75 10.63 4.15 16.92
C LYS A 75 11.29 3.40 18.08
N ASN A 76 11.25 2.06 18.09
CA ASN A 76 11.76 1.21 19.18
C ASN A 76 12.76 0.12 18.73
N GLY A 77 13.41 0.31 17.58
CA GLY A 77 14.28 -0.70 16.95
C GLY A 77 13.52 -1.71 16.09
N ALA A 78 14.19 -2.28 15.09
CA ALA A 78 13.58 -3.22 14.14
C ALA A 78 13.16 -4.55 14.84
N ASP A 79 13.97 -5.05 15.78
CA ASP A 79 13.78 -6.36 16.40
C ASP A 79 12.58 -6.46 17.36
N ALA A 80 12.31 -5.40 18.13
CA ALA A 80 11.23 -5.38 19.12
C ALA A 80 9.83 -5.46 18.47
N ASN A 81 9.70 -5.00 17.22
CA ASN A 81 8.42 -4.94 16.52
C ASN A 81 8.02 -6.28 15.88
N VAL A 82 8.98 -7.15 15.55
CA VAL A 82 8.70 -8.40 14.81
C VAL A 82 8.00 -9.43 15.68
N GLY A 83 8.49 -9.62 16.91
CA GLY A 83 7.94 -10.58 17.86
C GLY A 83 6.50 -10.22 18.27
N GLU A 84 6.26 -8.96 18.61
CA GLU A 84 4.91 -8.48 18.94
C GLU A 84 3.96 -8.56 17.74
N ALA A 85 4.42 -8.15 16.54
CA ALA A 85 3.59 -8.24 15.33
C ALA A 85 3.15 -9.67 15.02
N MET A 86 4.02 -10.66 15.24
CA MET A 86 3.69 -12.07 14.99
C MET A 86 2.69 -12.62 16.01
N GLU A 87 2.82 -12.24 17.28
CA GLU A 87 1.86 -12.62 18.33
C GLU A 87 0.48 -12.01 18.06
N ARG A 88 0.44 -10.72 17.71
CA ARG A 88 -0.79 -9.99 17.35
C ARG A 88 -1.43 -10.58 16.11
N PHE A 89 -0.63 -10.87 15.08
CA PHE A 89 -1.08 -11.54 13.87
C PHE A 89 -1.77 -12.86 14.20
N LYS A 90 -1.13 -13.74 14.98
CA LYS A 90 -1.70 -15.05 15.31
C LYS A 90 -3.05 -14.92 16.02
N LYS A 91 -3.13 -14.05 17.03
CA LYS A 91 -4.38 -13.77 17.76
C LYS A 91 -5.49 -13.28 16.82
N LEU A 92 -5.20 -12.27 16.00
CA LEU A 92 -6.19 -11.68 15.10
C LEU A 92 -6.60 -12.63 13.97
N PHE A 93 -5.68 -13.46 13.47
CA PHE A 93 -5.96 -14.44 12.43
C PHE A 93 -6.85 -15.57 12.93
N ASP A 94 -6.60 -16.08 14.14
CA ASP A 94 -7.36 -17.19 14.74
C ASP A 94 -8.78 -16.77 15.15
N VAL A 95 -8.95 -15.53 15.63
CA VAL A 95 -10.27 -14.98 16.01
C VAL A 95 -11.12 -14.69 14.77
N ASN A 96 -10.51 -14.32 13.65
CA ASN A 96 -11.22 -14.03 12.41
C ASN A 96 -11.39 -15.24 11.48
N ASP A 97 -11.10 -16.46 11.96
CA ASP A 97 -11.27 -17.70 11.17
C ASP A 97 -12.74 -17.85 10.71
N PRO A 98 -13.02 -17.89 9.40
CA PRO A 98 -14.37 -18.07 8.86
C PRO A 98 -15.06 -19.33 9.39
N LYS A 99 -14.31 -20.38 9.71
CA LYS A 99 -14.86 -21.62 10.24
C LYS A 99 -15.42 -21.47 11.66
N LYS A 100 -14.95 -20.46 12.40
CA LYS A 100 -15.38 -20.13 13.76
C LYS A 100 -16.38 -18.98 13.80
N GLY A 101 -16.96 -18.59 12.65
CA GLY A 101 -17.87 -17.46 12.53
C GLY A 101 -17.18 -16.10 12.32
N GLY A 102 -15.87 -16.10 12.05
CA GLY A 102 -15.12 -14.90 11.69
C GLY A 102 -15.34 -14.45 10.24
N SER A 103 -14.71 -13.33 9.86
CA SER A 103 -14.80 -12.78 8.50
C SER A 103 -13.56 -13.12 7.69
N PHE A 104 -13.76 -13.81 6.55
CA PHE A 104 -12.69 -14.09 5.59
C PHE A 104 -12.03 -12.79 5.08
N TYR A 105 -12.81 -11.72 4.96
CA TYR A 105 -12.28 -10.42 4.57
C TYR A 105 -11.30 -9.86 5.61
N LEU A 106 -11.69 -9.89 6.89
CA LEU A 106 -10.83 -9.40 7.98
C LEU A 106 -9.58 -10.26 8.13
N GLN A 107 -9.72 -11.58 8.05
CA GLN A 107 -8.59 -12.52 8.05
C GLN A 107 -7.62 -12.21 6.89
N SER A 108 -8.14 -11.98 5.69
CA SER A 108 -7.35 -11.61 4.52
C SER A 108 -6.64 -10.26 4.69
N LYS A 109 -7.25 -9.29 5.40
CA LYS A 109 -6.61 -7.99 5.71
C LYS A 109 -5.49 -8.14 6.73
N VAL A 110 -5.69 -8.95 7.76
CA VAL A 110 -4.67 -9.25 8.76
C VAL A 110 -3.46 -9.95 8.11
N LEU A 111 -3.69 -10.88 7.17
CA LEU A 111 -2.62 -11.51 6.40
C LEU A 111 -1.82 -10.50 5.57
N ARG A 112 -2.51 -9.66 4.80
CA ARG A 112 -1.86 -8.63 3.97
C ARG A 112 -1.06 -7.62 4.80
N ALA A 113 -1.53 -7.29 6.02
CA ALA A 113 -0.81 -6.43 6.94
C ALA A 113 0.52 -7.05 7.39
N ARG A 114 0.52 -8.34 7.69
CA ARG A 114 1.74 -9.08 8.04
C ARG A 114 2.74 -9.09 6.90
N GLU A 115 2.29 -9.45 5.69
CA GLU A 115 3.12 -9.45 4.48
C GLU A 115 3.71 -8.06 4.19
N ARG A 116 2.95 -6.99 4.47
CA ARG A 116 3.38 -5.62 4.26
C ARG A 116 4.47 -5.21 5.25
N LEU A 117 4.35 -5.60 6.52
CA LEU A 117 5.36 -5.36 7.56
C LEU A 117 6.63 -6.17 7.31
N GLU A 118 6.50 -7.46 6.99
CA GLU A 118 7.66 -8.34 6.69
C GLU A 118 8.52 -7.79 5.55
N LYS A 119 7.88 -7.23 4.51
CA LYS A 119 8.56 -6.57 3.39
C LYS A 119 9.35 -5.32 3.76
N GLU A 120 9.01 -4.68 4.88
CA GLU A 120 9.67 -3.44 5.34
C GLU A 120 10.75 -3.73 6.36
N ILE A 121 10.55 -4.74 7.20
CA ILE A 121 11.53 -5.17 8.19
C ILE A 121 12.76 -5.79 7.48
N GLY A 122 12.58 -6.61 6.44
CA GLY A 122 13.70 -7.21 5.69
C GLY A 122 14.80 -6.22 5.26
N PRO A 123 14.48 -5.17 4.50
CA PRO A 123 15.48 -4.17 4.08
C PRO A 123 15.95 -3.24 5.20
N LEU A 124 15.26 -3.18 6.35
CA LEU A 124 15.73 -2.43 7.53
C LEU A 124 16.77 -3.23 8.31
N VAL A 125 16.55 -4.52 8.51
CA VAL A 125 17.52 -5.42 9.14
C VAL A 125 18.82 -5.47 8.33
N GLU A 126 18.74 -5.60 7.00
CA GLU A 126 19.93 -5.55 6.14
C GLU A 126 20.69 -4.22 6.26
N LYS A 127 19.99 -3.08 6.37
CA LYS A 127 20.63 -1.77 6.55
C LYS A 127 21.27 -1.62 7.93
N GLU A 128 20.61 -2.10 8.98
CA GLU A 128 21.15 -2.08 10.34
C GLU A 128 22.38 -2.99 10.45
N GLU A 129 22.37 -4.17 9.80
CA GLU A 129 23.53 -5.07 9.71
C GLU A 129 24.67 -4.42 8.92
N ILE A 130 24.39 -3.78 7.78
CA ILE A 130 25.39 -3.07 6.98
C ILE A 130 25.96 -1.88 7.77
N GLU A 131 25.14 -1.11 8.48
CA GLU A 131 25.60 0.01 9.31
C GLU A 131 26.42 -0.46 10.53
N ALA A 132 26.06 -1.61 11.12
CA ALA A 132 26.84 -2.26 12.16
C ALA A 132 28.19 -2.76 11.62
N GLU A 133 28.22 -3.41 10.45
CA GLU A 133 29.45 -3.85 9.78
C GLU A 133 30.35 -2.67 9.37
N VAL A 134 29.76 -1.54 8.97
CA VAL A 134 30.48 -0.29 8.65
C VAL A 134 31.06 0.34 9.92
N LYS A 135 30.33 0.34 11.05
CA LYS A 135 30.81 0.83 12.35
C LYS A 135 31.88 -0.05 12.97
N GLU A 136 31.78 -1.37 12.85
CA GLU A 136 32.75 -2.33 13.40
C GLU A 136 33.99 -2.54 12.51
N GLY A 137 34.04 -1.86 11.37
CA GLY A 137 35.12 -1.95 10.40
C GLY A 137 34.91 -3.12 9.45
N PHE A 138 34.67 -2.78 8.18
CA PHE A 138 34.40 -3.68 7.07
C PHE A 138 35.29 -4.95 7.07
N LYS A 139 34.70 -6.10 7.42
CA LYS A 139 35.29 -7.44 7.30
C LYS A 139 34.42 -8.29 6.38
N PRO A 140 34.58 -8.15 5.05
CA PRO A 140 33.72 -8.86 4.11
C PRO A 140 33.88 -10.37 4.34
N LYS A 141 32.76 -11.08 4.52
CA LYS A 141 32.72 -12.54 4.42
C LYS A 141 32.95 -12.91 2.96
N ILE A 142 34.23 -12.94 2.57
CA ILE A 142 34.64 -13.54 1.30
C ILE A 142 34.15 -14.98 1.36
N TYR A 143 33.21 -15.31 0.47
CA TYR A 143 32.77 -16.69 0.29
C TYR A 143 34.02 -17.56 0.18
N LYS A 144 34.20 -18.46 1.14
CA LYS A 144 35.28 -19.43 1.09
C LYS A 144 34.87 -20.43 0.03
N ASP A 145 35.54 -20.36 -1.12
CA ASP A 145 35.51 -21.40 -2.14
C ASP A 145 35.53 -22.78 -1.48
N ARG A 146 34.54 -23.60 -1.83
CA ARG A 146 34.79 -25.01 -2.06
C ARG A 146 33.83 -25.56 -3.11
#